data_AF-A0A4W5N8F6-F1
#
_entry.id   AF-A0A4W5N8F6-F1
#
_cell.length_a   1.000
_cell.length_b   1.000
_cell.length_c   1.000
_cell.angle_alpha   90.00
_cell.angle_beta   90.00
_cell.angle_gamma   90.00
#
_symmetry.space_group_name_H-M   'P 1'
#
loop_
_entity.id
_entity.type
_entity.pdbx_description
1 polymer ?
#
loop_
_entity_poly.entity_id
_entity_poly.type
_entity_poly.pdbx_seq_one_letter_code
_entity_poly.pdbx_strand_id
1 'polypeptide(L)' 'MHYGNMKFKNKQREEQAEADGTEDLDKAAYLMCLNSADLVKGLCHPRVKVGNEW' A
#
# COMPACT_ATOMS: atom_id res chain seq x y z
N MET A 1 -14.94 7.88 -2.39
CA MET A 1 -14.09 7.50 -1.23
C MET A 1 -12.75 7.02 -1.77
N HIS A 2 -11.64 7.69 -1.48
CA HIS A 2 -10.34 7.42 -2.13
C HIS A 2 -9.77 6.02 -1.86
N TYR A 3 -9.92 5.49 -0.65
CA TYR A 3 -9.46 4.13 -0.33
C TYR A 3 -10.09 3.04 -1.22
N GLY A 4 -11.38 3.16 -1.55
CA GLY A 4 -12.07 2.17 -2.39
C GLY A 4 -11.71 2.25 -3.87
N ASN A 5 -11.03 3.31 -4.29
CA ASN A 5 -10.63 3.53 -5.69
C ASN A 5 -9.17 3.13 -5.97
N MET A 6 -8.39 2.79 -4.94
CA MET A 6 -7.01 2.34 -5.12
C MET A 6 -6.99 1.07 -5.97
N LYS A 7 -6.09 1.02 -6.95
CA LYS A 7 -5.91 -0.13 -7.84
C LYS A 7 -4.59 -0.82 -7.54
N PHE A 8 -4.65 -2.15 -7.59
CA PHE A 8 -3.49 -3.00 -7.44
C PHE A 8 -3.47 -4.01 -8.59
N LYS A 9 -2.27 -4.38 -9.01
CA LYS A 9 -2.04 -5.40 -10.02
C LYS A 9 -1.16 -6.51 -9.45
N ASN A 10 -1.34 -7.72 -9.99
CA ASN A 10 -0.52 -8.85 -9.61
C ASN A 10 0.86 -8.75 -10.25
N LYS A 11 1.90 -8.93 -9.45
CA LYS A 11 3.28 -8.99 -9.88
C LYS A 11 3.51 -10.35 -10.55
N GLN A 12 4.10 -10.36 -11.76
CA GLN A 12 4.09 -11.50 -12.68
C GLN A 12 4.61 -12.84 -12.11
N ARG A 13 5.47 -12.83 -11.09
CA ARG A 13 6.15 -14.03 -10.58
C ARG A 13 5.86 -14.35 -9.10
N GLU A 14 5.49 -13.36 -8.30
CA GLU A 14 5.47 -13.49 -6.83
C GLU A 14 4.07 -13.64 -6.24
N GLU A 15 3.01 -13.55 -7.07
CA GLU A 15 1.60 -13.54 -6.62
C GLU A 15 1.31 -12.41 -5.60
N GLN A 16 2.15 -11.37 -5.59
CA GLN A 16 2.05 -10.21 -4.72
C GLN A 16 1.39 -9.04 -5.46
N ALA A 17 0.71 -8.19 -4.69
CA ALA A 17 0.13 -6.96 -5.20
C ALA A 17 1.18 -5.84 -5.29
N GLU A 18 1.19 -5.09 -6.39
CA GLU A 18 1.85 -3.79 -6.51
C GLU A 18 0.83 -2.70 -6.86
N ALA A 19 1.07 -1.46 -6.45
CA ALA A 19 0.18 -0.35 -6.76
C ALA A 19 0.12 -0.10 -8.28
N ASP A 20 -1.09 0.05 -8.81
CA ASP A 20 -1.37 0.37 -10.20
C ASP A 20 -1.74 1.86 -10.34
N GLY A 21 -0.74 2.71 -10.11
CA GLY A 21 -0.88 4.16 -9.95
C GLY A 21 -1.09 4.60 -8.50
N THR A 22 -0.84 5.87 -8.20
CA THR A 22 -0.86 6.40 -6.83
C THR A 22 -1.88 7.52 -6.60
N GLU A 23 -2.62 7.97 -7.60
CA GLU A 23 -3.45 9.18 -7.48
C GLU A 23 -4.48 9.11 -6.33
N ASP A 24 -5.26 8.03 -6.24
CA ASP A 24 -6.21 7.83 -5.14
C ASP A 24 -5.50 7.51 -3.82
N LEU A 25 -4.31 6.92 -3.88
CA LEU A 25 -3.47 6.65 -2.70
C LEU A 25 -2.94 7.95 -2.09
N ASP A 26 -2.45 8.87 -2.92
CA ASP A 26 -1.93 10.18 -2.54
C ASP A 26 -3.05 11.03 -1.90
N LYS A 27 -4.26 11.01 -2.49
CA LYS A 27 -5.44 11.69 -1.93
C LYS A 27 -5.86 11.10 -0.59
N ALA A 28 -5.86 9.77 -0.46
CA ALA A 28 -6.17 9.11 0.81
C ALA A 28 -5.11 9.42 1.89
N ALA A 29 -3.83 9.38 1.54
CA ALA A 29 -2.73 9.69 2.44
C ALA A 29 -2.81 11.15 2.94
N TYR A 30 -3.09 12.10 2.05
CA TYR A 30 -3.27 13.51 2.40
C TYR A 30 -4.38 13.71 3.44
N LEU A 31 -5.56 13.12 3.22
CA LEU A 31 -6.69 13.25 4.15
C LEU A 31 -6.46 12.56 5.50
N MET A 32 -5.61 11.53 5.53
CA MET A 32 -5.24 10.82 6.76
C MET A 32 -3.99 11.39 7.44
N CYS A 33 -3.41 12.48 6.90
CA CYS A 33 -2.15 13.06 7.37
C CYS A 33 -0.99 12.03 7.41
N LEU A 34 -0.93 11.14 6.42
CA LEU A 34 0.11 10.11 6.28
C LEU A 34 1.07 10.42 5.13
N ASN A 35 2.26 9.84 5.20
CA ASN A 35 3.16 9.79 4.06
C ASN A 35 2.66 8.75 3.05
N SER A 36 2.51 9.17 1.78
CA SER A 36 2.01 8.29 0.70
C SER A 36 2.92 7.07 0.45
N ALA A 37 4.24 7.27 0.44
CA ALA A 37 5.19 6.18 0.22
C ALA A 37 5.17 5.15 1.36
N ASP A 38 4.99 5.61 2.60
CA ASP A 38 4.85 4.71 3.74
C ASP A 38 3.50 3.97 3.72
N LEU A 39 2.43 4.62 3.25
CA LEU A 39 1.13 3.98 3.08
C LEU A 39 1.19 2.84 2.05
N VAL A 40 1.75 3.06 0.86
CA VAL A 40 1.85 2.00 -0.16
C VAL A 40 2.76 0.86 0.30
N LYS A 41 3.86 1.18 1.00
CA LYS A 41 4.75 0.18 1.58
C LYS A 41 4.04 -0.64 2.64
N GLY A 42 3.29 0.00 3.54
CA GLY A 42 2.52 -0.69 4.58
C GLY A 42 1.44 -1.62 4.03
N LEU A 43 0.86 -1.29 2.88
CA LEU A 43 -0.17 -2.12 2.23
C LEU A 43 0.42 -3.30 1.46
N CYS A 44 1.45 -3.08 0.64
CA CYS A 44 2.02 -4.12 -0.23
C CYS A 44 3.12 -4.95 0.45
N HIS A 45 3.85 -4.36 1.40
CA HIS A 45 5.02 -4.97 2.05
C HIS A 45 5.02 -4.65 3.55
N PRO A 46 3.99 -5.09 4.31
CA PRO A 46 3.93 -4.84 5.73
C PRO A 46 5.12 -5.51 6.43
N ARG A 47 5.72 -4.79 7.38
CA ARG A 47 6.70 -5.39 8.28
C ARG A 47 5.95 -6.10 9.40
N VAL A 48 5.86 -7.43 9.32
CA VAL A 48 5.08 -8.25 10.24
C VAL A 48 5.99 -8.82 11.32
N LYS A 49 5.76 -8.43 12.58
CA LYS A 49 6.47 -9.02 13.72
C LYS A 49 5.87 -10.38 14.07
N VAL A 50 6.70 -11.42 14.11
CA VAL A 50 6.31 -12.79 14.51
C VAL A 50 7.12 -13.20 15.74
N GLY A 51 6.48 -13.21 16.92
CA GLY A 51 7.19 -13.46 18.18
C GLY A 51 8.21 -12.36 18.47
N ASN A 52 9.50 -12.68 18.44
CA ASN A 52 10.61 -11.73 18.59
C ASN A 52 11.28 -11.35 17.25
N GLU A 53 10.86 -11.96 16.14
CA GLU A 53 11.37 -11.73 14.79
C GLU A 53 10.53 -10.68 14.03
N TRP A 54 11.09 -10.08 12.98
CA TRP A 54 10.54 -8.92 12.26
C TRP A 54 10.46 -9.13 10.76
#